data_AF-A0A3B4WHN0-F1
#
_entry.id   AF-A0A3B4WHN0-F1
#
_cell.length_a   1.000
_cell.length_b   1.000
_cell.length_c   1.000
_cell.angle_alpha   90.00
_cell.angle_beta   90.00
_cell.angle_gamma   90.00
#
_symmetry.space_group_name_H-M   'P 1'
#
loop_
_entity.id
_entity.type
_entity.pdbx_description
1 polymer ?
#
loop_
_entity_poly.entity_id
_entity_poly.type
_entity_poly.pdbx_seq_one_letter_code
_entity_poly.pdbx_strand_id
1 'polypeptide(L)'
;MLPPTESLLKYNTPVLVSKSTDRKSPKGRPLRVSPQQPVDSGPVPPPPKPKSASTEATKQENEEVLNAILPPREWTEGNQLWVQQVSSAPCTRTDVVHLEELLDMKLQQRQARETGICPVRRELYSQCFDELIRQVTINCAERGLLLLRVRDEIQMTIAAYQTLYESSVAFGMRKALQAELGKADMEERISDLETEKQALKDQLNEQKAKCDAIEKRENERRQLEEKKHAEEVQALKKSYQQLKTQLEGIIAPKK
;
A
#
# COMPACT_ATOMS: atom_id res chain seq x y z
N MET A 1 -19.82 -24.10 -16.57
CA MET A 1 -18.82 -23.80 -15.52
C MET A 1 -18.29 -25.13 -15.00
N LEU A 2 -17.08 -25.17 -14.43
CA LEU A 2 -16.50 -26.41 -13.90
C LEU A 2 -17.25 -26.86 -12.64
N PRO A 3 -17.31 -28.18 -12.35
CA PRO A 3 -17.89 -28.68 -11.12
C PRO A 3 -17.18 -28.09 -9.88
N PRO A 4 -17.89 -27.92 -8.75
CA PRO A 4 -17.29 -27.30 -7.57
C PRO A 4 -16.08 -28.08 -7.06
N THR A 5 -15.03 -27.36 -6.66
CA THR A 5 -13.86 -27.94 -6.02
C THR A 5 -14.22 -28.57 -4.67
N GLU A 6 -13.47 -29.60 -4.29
CA GLU A 6 -13.61 -30.27 -2.98
C GLU A 6 -13.52 -29.27 -1.82
N SER A 7 -14.54 -29.24 -0.98
CA SER A 7 -14.64 -28.35 0.18
C SER A 7 -14.43 -29.08 1.50
N LEU A 8 -14.08 -28.35 2.55
CA LEU A 8 -14.23 -28.83 3.93
C LEU A 8 -15.68 -28.75 4.43
N LEU A 9 -16.48 -27.84 3.87
CA LEU A 9 -17.91 -27.73 4.16
C LEU A 9 -18.66 -28.93 3.60
N LYS A 10 -19.49 -29.56 4.42
CA LYS A 10 -20.26 -30.76 4.06
C LYS A 10 -21.49 -30.37 3.23
N TYR A 11 -21.51 -30.84 1.99
CA TYR A 11 -22.63 -30.67 1.06
C TYR A 11 -23.40 -31.97 0.85
N ASN A 12 -24.68 -31.84 0.50
CA ASN A 12 -25.49 -32.95 0.02
C ASN A 12 -25.11 -33.33 -1.42
N THR A 13 -25.65 -34.45 -1.92
CA THR A 13 -25.54 -34.81 -3.33
C THR A 13 -26.18 -33.72 -4.20
N PRO A 14 -25.53 -33.29 -5.29
CA PRO A 14 -26.10 -32.30 -6.21
C PRO A 14 -27.44 -32.76 -6.78
N VAL A 15 -28.40 -31.85 -6.86
CA VAL A 15 -29.73 -32.11 -7.41
C VAL A 15 -29.92 -31.29 -8.69
N LEU A 16 -30.47 -31.94 -9.71
CA LEU A 16 -30.82 -31.30 -10.98
C LEU A 16 -32.11 -30.49 -10.81
N VAL A 17 -32.05 -29.20 -11.07
CA VAL A 17 -33.22 -28.33 -11.13
C VAL A 17 -33.79 -28.39 -12.54
N SER A 18 -34.78 -29.26 -12.75
CA SER A 18 -35.62 -29.19 -13.94
C SER A 18 -36.43 -27.90 -13.88
N LYS A 19 -36.30 -27.02 -14.89
CA LYS A 19 -37.20 -25.88 -15.09
C LYS A 19 -38.60 -26.38 -15.44
N SER A 20 -39.33 -26.91 -14.47
CA SER A 20 -40.78 -27.03 -14.56
C SER A 20 -41.35 -25.63 -14.38
N THR A 21 -42.02 -25.15 -15.42
CA THR A 21 -42.93 -24.00 -15.38
C THR A 21 -43.94 -24.14 -14.23
N ASP A 22 -44.38 -22.99 -13.72
CA ASP A 22 -45.45 -22.79 -12.71
C ASP A 22 -45.14 -23.08 -11.23
N ARG A 23 -44.59 -22.06 -10.55
CA ARG A 23 -45.08 -21.70 -9.20
C ARG A 23 -45.71 -20.31 -9.25
N LYS A 24 -47.03 -20.29 -9.46
CA LYS A 24 -47.88 -19.12 -9.21
C LYS A 24 -47.74 -18.71 -7.74
N SER A 25 -47.27 -17.49 -7.50
CA SER A 25 -47.41 -16.80 -6.22
C SER A 25 -48.89 -16.74 -5.82
N PRO A 26 -49.29 -17.08 -4.58
CA PRO A 26 -50.61 -16.74 -4.10
C PRO A 26 -50.62 -15.24 -3.80
N LYS A 27 -51.32 -14.51 -4.67
CA LYS A 27 -51.72 -13.10 -4.48
C LYS A 27 -52.43 -12.93 -3.13
N GLY A 28 -52.19 -11.77 -2.52
CA GLY A 28 -52.71 -11.35 -1.24
C GLY A 28 -54.24 -11.49 -1.11
N ARG A 29 -54.66 -11.85 0.10
CA ARG A 29 -56.07 -11.95 0.49
C ARG A 29 -56.60 -10.56 0.84
N PRO A 30 -57.74 -10.11 0.31
CA PRO A 30 -58.33 -8.84 0.71
C PRO A 30 -58.99 -8.96 2.08
N LEU A 31 -58.78 -7.94 2.92
CA LEU A 31 -59.45 -7.74 4.20
C LEU A 31 -60.95 -7.49 3.95
N ARG A 32 -61.79 -8.45 4.36
CA ARG A 32 -63.24 -8.26 4.43
C ARG A 32 -63.61 -7.84 5.85
N VAL A 33 -63.96 -6.57 6.01
CA VAL A 33 -64.56 -6.02 7.22
C VAL A 33 -66.02 -6.48 7.28
N SER A 34 -66.47 -6.95 8.45
CA SER A 34 -67.89 -7.15 8.77
C SER A 34 -68.12 -6.85 10.26
N PRO A 35 -69.34 -6.41 10.63
CA PRO A 35 -69.54 -5.46 11.72
C PRO A 35 -69.65 -6.10 13.11
N GLN A 36 -69.31 -5.30 14.11
CA GLN A 36 -69.46 -5.57 15.54
C GLN A 36 -70.92 -5.78 15.96
N GLN A 37 -71.13 -6.73 16.88
CA GLN A 37 -72.23 -6.74 17.85
C GLN A 37 -71.72 -7.30 19.19
N PRO A 38 -72.42 -7.02 20.31
CA PRO A 38 -71.80 -6.49 21.53
C PRO A 38 -71.37 -7.54 22.55
N VAL A 39 -70.54 -7.03 23.46
CA VAL A 39 -69.87 -7.67 24.59
C VAL A 39 -70.88 -8.11 25.65
N ASP A 40 -70.79 -9.37 26.07
CA ASP A 40 -71.35 -9.84 27.34
C ASP A 40 -70.28 -10.61 28.14
N SER A 41 -70.45 -10.60 29.45
CA SER A 41 -69.41 -10.60 30.48
C SER A 41 -69.16 -12.01 31.04
N GLY A 42 -67.90 -12.48 31.10
CA GLY A 42 -67.55 -13.75 31.76
C GLY A 42 -66.11 -14.23 31.48
N PRO A 43 -65.51 -15.08 32.34
CA PRO A 43 -64.18 -14.82 32.91
C PRO A 43 -62.98 -15.35 32.10
N VAL A 44 -61.85 -14.65 32.30
CA VAL A 44 -60.45 -14.89 31.91
C VAL A 44 -60.12 -16.28 31.33
N PRO A 45 -59.53 -16.39 30.11
CA PRO A 45 -59.02 -17.66 29.60
C PRO A 45 -57.68 -18.04 30.27
N PRO A 46 -57.39 -19.34 30.44
CA PRO A 46 -56.14 -19.81 31.03
C PRO A 46 -54.94 -19.54 30.09
N PRO A 47 -53.71 -19.46 30.63
CA PRO A 47 -52.52 -19.18 29.81
C PRO A 47 -52.31 -20.28 28.76
N PRO A 48 -51.85 -19.92 27.54
CA PRO A 48 -51.66 -20.90 26.48
C PRO A 48 -50.56 -21.88 26.88
N LYS A 49 -50.90 -23.18 26.89
CA LYS A 49 -49.92 -24.26 27.02
C LYS A 49 -48.88 -24.15 25.89
N PRO A 50 -47.59 -24.40 26.15
CA PRO A 50 -46.56 -24.35 25.11
C PRO A 50 -46.90 -25.36 24.03
N LYS A 51 -47.13 -24.87 22.81
CA LYS A 51 -47.22 -25.73 21.62
C LYS A 51 -45.84 -26.37 21.46
N SER A 52 -45.74 -27.67 21.72
CA SER A 52 -44.60 -28.46 21.26
C SER A 52 -44.58 -28.36 19.73
N ALA A 53 -43.66 -27.56 19.19
CA ALA A 53 -43.39 -27.58 17.76
C ALA A 53 -43.07 -29.03 17.37
N SER A 54 -43.70 -29.53 16.30
CA SER A 54 -43.37 -30.84 15.78
C SER A 54 -41.89 -30.86 15.36
N THR A 55 -41.19 -31.95 15.60
CA THR A 55 -39.76 -32.11 15.25
C THR A 55 -39.47 -31.84 13.76
N GLU A 56 -40.48 -31.97 12.89
CA GLU A 56 -40.40 -31.61 11.47
C GLU A 56 -40.35 -30.10 11.22
N ALA A 57 -41.11 -29.30 11.99
CA ALA A 57 -41.12 -27.83 11.83
C ALA A 57 -39.74 -27.23 12.19
N THR A 58 -39.11 -27.73 13.26
CA THR A 58 -37.77 -27.29 13.67
C THR A 58 -36.68 -27.71 12.67
N LYS A 59 -36.83 -28.87 12.02
CA LYS A 59 -35.89 -29.28 10.96
C LYS A 59 -35.98 -28.39 9.73
N GLN A 60 -37.20 -28.06 9.31
CA GLN A 60 -37.44 -27.15 8.17
C GLN A 60 -36.88 -25.75 8.44
N GLU A 61 -37.11 -25.21 9.64
CA GLU A 61 -36.56 -23.92 10.07
C GLU A 61 -35.02 -23.92 10.07
N ASN A 62 -34.39 -24.98 10.58
CA ASN A 62 -32.94 -25.12 10.56
C ASN A 62 -32.37 -25.19 9.13
N GLU A 63 -33.06 -25.87 8.20
CA GLU A 63 -32.66 -25.92 6.80
C GLU A 63 -32.77 -24.56 6.10
N GLU A 64 -33.82 -23.79 6.41
CA GLU A 64 -33.99 -22.43 5.93
C GLU A 64 -32.89 -21.50 6.45
N VAL A 65 -32.56 -21.58 7.75
CA VAL A 65 -31.45 -20.84 8.35
C VAL A 65 -30.12 -21.25 7.71
N LEU A 66 -29.83 -22.55 7.57
CA LEU A 66 -28.59 -23.04 6.96
C LEU A 66 -28.41 -22.50 5.54
N ASN A 67 -29.44 -22.54 4.71
CA ASN A 67 -29.38 -22.02 3.35
C ASN A 67 -29.24 -20.49 3.29
N ALA A 68 -29.73 -19.77 4.31
CA ALA A 68 -29.57 -18.33 4.39
C ALA A 68 -28.13 -17.93 4.79
N ILE A 69 -27.51 -18.66 5.71
CA ILE A 69 -26.18 -18.32 6.25
C ILE A 69 -25.02 -18.94 5.43
N LEU A 70 -25.28 -20.06 4.75
CA LEU A 70 -24.34 -20.77 3.90
C LEU A 70 -25.07 -21.13 2.59
N PRO A 71 -25.04 -20.23 1.59
CA PRO A 71 -25.84 -20.40 0.38
C PRO A 71 -25.44 -21.65 -0.41
N PRO A 72 -26.40 -22.30 -1.08
CA PRO A 72 -26.13 -23.46 -1.91
C PRO A 72 -25.21 -23.12 -3.08
N ARG A 73 -24.42 -24.10 -3.52
CA ARG A 73 -23.62 -23.98 -4.74
C ARG A 73 -24.52 -24.22 -5.94
N GLU A 74 -24.39 -23.37 -6.96
CA GLU A 74 -25.13 -23.50 -8.21
C GLU A 74 -24.16 -23.50 -9.39
N TRP A 75 -24.32 -24.45 -10.31
CA TRP A 75 -23.54 -24.46 -11.55
C TRP A 75 -24.35 -25.03 -12.71
N THR A 76 -23.95 -24.64 -13.92
CA THR A 76 -24.53 -25.15 -15.17
C THR A 76 -23.57 -26.10 -15.85
N GLU A 77 -24.08 -27.28 -16.17
CA GLU A 77 -23.41 -28.29 -16.97
C GLU A 77 -24.30 -28.59 -18.19
N GLY A 78 -23.89 -28.12 -19.37
CA GLY A 78 -24.75 -28.08 -20.56
C GLY A 78 -25.94 -27.12 -20.37
N ASN A 79 -27.17 -27.62 -20.59
CA ASN A 79 -28.42 -26.87 -20.43
C ASN A 79 -29.16 -27.21 -19.11
N GLN A 80 -28.44 -27.83 -18.17
CA GLN A 80 -28.95 -28.33 -16.91
C GLN A 80 -28.38 -27.51 -15.74
N LEU A 81 -29.25 -27.08 -14.84
CA LEU A 81 -28.87 -26.34 -13.64
C LEU A 81 -28.77 -27.31 -12.47
N TRP A 82 -27.59 -27.37 -11.85
CA TRP A 82 -27.33 -28.18 -10.67
C TRP A 82 -27.26 -27.28 -9.44
N VAL A 83 -27.92 -27.72 -8.37
CA VAL A 83 -27.89 -27.05 -7.08
C VAL A 83 -27.41 -28.04 -6.03
N GLN A 84 -26.46 -27.61 -5.20
CA GLN A 84 -25.90 -28.40 -4.14
C GLN A 84 -26.06 -27.66 -2.81
N GLN A 85 -26.99 -28.14 -1.99
CA GLN A 85 -27.26 -27.58 -0.68
C GLN A 85 -26.26 -28.06 0.36
N VAL A 86 -26.07 -27.24 1.38
CA VAL A 86 -25.30 -27.59 2.57
C VAL A 86 -26.05 -28.68 3.34
N SER A 87 -25.31 -29.66 3.87
CA SER A 87 -25.93 -30.79 4.56
C SER A 87 -26.55 -30.38 5.88
N SER A 88 -27.81 -30.74 6.12
CA SER A 88 -28.51 -30.61 7.41
C SER A 88 -28.24 -31.79 8.36
N ALA A 89 -27.41 -32.75 7.95
CA ALA A 89 -27.07 -33.91 8.76
C ALA A 89 -26.32 -33.51 10.04
N PRO A 90 -26.77 -33.98 11.23
CA PRO A 90 -26.07 -33.78 12.49
C PRO A 90 -24.62 -34.26 12.44
N CYS A 91 -23.79 -33.66 13.30
CA CYS A 91 -22.37 -33.97 13.40
C CYS A 91 -22.08 -34.81 14.66
N THR A 92 -21.24 -35.83 14.52
CA THR A 92 -20.74 -36.64 15.63
C THR A 92 -19.33 -36.21 16.05
N ARG A 93 -18.86 -36.67 17.23
CA ARG A 93 -17.47 -36.43 17.66
C ARG A 93 -16.45 -36.96 16.65
N THR A 94 -16.75 -38.10 16.03
CA THR A 94 -15.90 -38.71 15.00
C THR A 94 -15.81 -37.83 13.76
N ASP A 95 -16.91 -37.22 13.33
CA ASP A 95 -16.91 -36.29 12.17
C ASP A 95 -16.01 -35.08 12.41
N VAL A 96 -15.96 -34.56 13.65
CA VAL A 96 -15.08 -33.43 14.02
C VAL A 96 -13.60 -33.82 13.90
N VAL A 97 -13.23 -35.01 14.35
CA VAL A 97 -11.85 -35.52 14.21
C VAL A 97 -11.47 -35.67 12.73
N HIS A 98 -12.38 -36.22 11.91
CA HIS A 98 -12.13 -36.33 10.46
C HIS A 98 -12.00 -34.96 9.79
N LEU A 99 -12.73 -33.95 10.23
CA LEU A 99 -12.61 -32.58 9.71
C LEU A 99 -11.22 -31.99 10.02
N GLU A 100 -10.72 -32.21 11.23
CA GLU A 100 -9.37 -31.79 11.65
C GLU A 100 -8.30 -32.47 10.78
N GLU A 101 -8.34 -33.80 10.68
CA GLU A 101 -7.41 -34.58 9.84
C GLU A 101 -7.46 -34.15 8.36
N LEU A 102 -8.67 -33.89 7.83
CA LEU A 102 -8.85 -33.44 6.46
C LEU A 102 -8.29 -32.02 6.24
N LEU A 103 -8.46 -31.12 7.21
CA LEU A 103 -7.89 -29.78 7.17
C LEU A 103 -6.36 -29.85 7.14
N ASP A 104 -5.75 -30.62 8.04
CA ASP A 104 -4.30 -30.79 8.13
C ASP A 104 -3.73 -31.40 6.85
N MET A 105 -4.37 -32.45 6.35
CA MET A 105 -4.01 -33.08 5.07
C MET A 105 -4.05 -32.05 3.93
N LYS A 106 -5.12 -31.24 3.82
CA LYS A 106 -5.25 -30.23 2.77
C LYS A 106 -4.24 -29.09 2.92
N LEU A 107 -3.93 -28.67 4.14
CA LEU A 107 -2.89 -27.66 4.41
C LEU A 107 -1.52 -28.17 3.94
N GLN A 108 -1.18 -29.42 4.23
CA GLN A 108 0.07 -30.04 3.81
C GLN A 108 0.13 -30.25 2.29
N GLN A 109 -0.93 -30.83 1.70
CA GLN A 109 -0.99 -31.09 0.25
C GLN A 109 -0.88 -29.80 -0.57
N ARG A 110 -1.50 -28.71 -0.12
CA ARG A 110 -1.43 -27.40 -0.78
C ARG A 110 -0.25 -26.54 -0.32
N GLN A 111 0.65 -27.09 0.48
CA GLN A 111 1.87 -26.43 0.97
C GLN A 111 1.58 -25.06 1.59
N ALA A 112 0.55 -25.00 2.45
CA ALA A 112 0.20 -23.79 3.16
C ALA A 112 1.33 -23.35 4.11
N ARG A 113 1.63 -22.05 4.16
CA ARG A 113 2.68 -21.52 5.05
C ARG A 113 2.18 -21.51 6.50
N GLU A 114 3.02 -21.96 7.42
CA GLU A 114 2.75 -21.96 8.86
C GLU A 114 2.81 -20.56 9.48
N THR A 115 3.63 -19.67 8.91
CA THR A 115 3.83 -18.30 9.40
C THR A 115 3.58 -17.26 8.30
N GLY A 116 3.21 -16.05 8.71
CA GLY A 116 2.89 -14.96 7.80
C GLY A 116 1.57 -15.11 7.03
N ILE A 117 1.36 -14.22 6.05
CA ILE A 117 0.13 -14.19 5.24
C ILE A 117 0.17 -15.33 4.22
N CYS A 118 -0.87 -16.17 4.21
CA CYS A 118 -1.00 -17.30 3.30
C CYS A 118 -2.45 -17.42 2.78
N PRO A 119 -2.70 -17.19 1.47
CA PRO A 119 -4.04 -17.28 0.89
C PRO A 119 -4.64 -18.68 1.00
N VAL A 120 -3.85 -19.72 0.73
CA VAL A 120 -4.29 -21.13 0.83
C VAL A 120 -4.76 -21.45 2.24
N ARG A 121 -3.96 -21.07 3.26
CA ARG A 121 -4.35 -21.24 4.66
C ARG A 121 -5.63 -20.47 4.96
N ARG A 122 -5.71 -19.20 4.57
CA ARG A 122 -6.89 -18.37 4.80
C ARG A 122 -8.15 -19.00 4.19
N GLU A 123 -8.06 -19.52 2.98
CA GLU A 123 -9.16 -20.20 2.29
C GLU A 123 -9.60 -21.45 3.06
N LEU A 124 -8.67 -22.35 3.42
CA LEU A 124 -8.98 -23.59 4.13
C LEU A 124 -9.56 -23.34 5.52
N TYR A 125 -9.03 -22.38 6.28
CA TYR A 125 -9.60 -22.00 7.57
C TYR A 125 -10.98 -21.35 7.43
N SER A 126 -11.23 -20.60 6.36
CA SER A 126 -12.57 -20.05 6.08
C SER A 126 -13.57 -21.19 5.84
N GLN A 127 -13.21 -22.17 5.02
CA GLN A 127 -14.08 -23.33 4.75
C GLN A 127 -14.31 -24.17 6.02
N CYS A 128 -13.27 -24.37 6.84
CA CYS A 128 -13.40 -25.06 8.12
C CYS A 128 -14.34 -24.31 9.06
N PHE A 129 -14.21 -22.97 9.14
CA PHE A 129 -15.09 -22.17 9.98
C PHE A 129 -16.54 -22.17 9.49
N ASP A 130 -16.78 -22.21 8.18
CA ASP A 130 -18.12 -22.40 7.61
C ASP A 130 -18.70 -23.77 7.97
N GLU A 131 -17.89 -24.84 7.99
CA GLU A 131 -18.31 -26.15 8.48
C GLU A 131 -18.64 -26.13 9.98
N LEU A 132 -17.86 -25.42 10.80
CA LEU A 132 -18.18 -25.23 12.21
C LEU A 132 -19.49 -24.44 12.41
N ILE A 133 -19.73 -23.40 11.61
CA ILE A 133 -21.00 -22.67 11.60
C ILE A 133 -22.14 -23.61 11.24
N ARG A 134 -21.99 -24.45 10.20
CA ARG A 134 -22.99 -25.46 9.84
C ARG A 134 -23.31 -26.39 11.02
N GLN A 135 -22.30 -26.99 11.63
CA GLN A 135 -22.46 -27.93 12.74
C GLN A 135 -23.12 -27.29 13.97
N VAL A 136 -22.70 -26.08 14.33
CA VAL A 136 -23.26 -25.33 15.46
C VAL A 136 -24.70 -24.91 15.18
N THR A 137 -25.02 -24.49 13.96
CA THR A 137 -26.38 -24.11 13.54
C THR A 137 -27.35 -25.29 13.65
N ILE A 138 -26.92 -26.49 13.25
CA ILE A 138 -27.75 -27.71 13.37
C ILE A 138 -28.06 -28.03 14.84
N ASN A 139 -27.12 -27.76 15.74
CA ASN A 139 -27.32 -27.94 17.18
C ASN A 139 -28.18 -26.83 17.79
N CYS A 140 -27.96 -25.58 17.40
CA CYS A 140 -28.65 -24.39 17.88
C CYS A 140 -28.46 -23.23 16.88
N ALA A 141 -29.55 -22.88 16.20
CA ALA A 141 -29.52 -21.90 15.11
C ALA A 141 -29.02 -20.51 15.56
N GLU A 142 -29.39 -20.08 16.76
CA GLU A 142 -29.04 -18.77 17.32
C GLU A 142 -27.52 -18.65 17.55
N ARG A 143 -26.88 -19.74 17.98
CA ARG A 143 -25.42 -19.81 18.13
C ARG A 143 -24.72 -19.76 16.77
N GLY A 144 -25.28 -20.46 15.78
CA GLY A 144 -24.81 -20.41 14.40
C GLY A 144 -24.86 -18.99 13.82
N LEU A 145 -25.98 -18.30 14.00
CA LEU A 145 -26.18 -16.90 13.60
C LEU A 145 -25.22 -15.95 14.31
N LEU A 146 -24.89 -16.20 15.59
CA LEU A 146 -23.89 -15.42 16.29
C LEU A 146 -22.48 -15.61 15.69
N LEU A 147 -22.09 -16.86 15.41
CA LEU A 147 -20.80 -17.15 14.77
C LEU A 147 -20.69 -16.53 13.37
N LEU A 148 -21.78 -16.54 12.60
CA LEU A 148 -21.87 -15.85 11.31
C LEU A 148 -21.53 -14.37 11.45
N ARG A 149 -22.14 -13.67 12.42
CA ARG A 149 -21.87 -12.23 12.65
C ARG A 149 -20.41 -11.98 13.00
N VAL A 150 -19.83 -12.82 13.88
CA VAL A 150 -18.41 -12.73 14.24
C VAL A 150 -17.51 -12.96 13.02
N ARG A 151 -17.84 -13.93 12.16
CA ARG A 151 -17.13 -14.18 10.90
C ARG A 151 -17.13 -12.93 10.03
N ASP A 152 -18.30 -12.37 9.79
CA ASP A 152 -18.49 -11.26 8.85
C ASP A 152 -17.84 -9.97 9.38
N GLU A 153 -17.89 -9.74 10.70
CA GLU A 153 -17.16 -8.64 11.36
C GLU A 153 -15.64 -8.78 11.15
N ILE A 154 -15.06 -9.94 11.42
CA ILE A 154 -13.63 -10.19 11.21
C ILE A 154 -13.24 -10.03 9.74
N GLN A 155 -14.09 -10.49 8.81
CA GLN A 155 -13.86 -10.31 7.37
C GLN A 155 -13.86 -8.81 6.99
N MET A 156 -14.81 -8.03 7.50
CA MET A 156 -14.83 -6.57 7.33
C MET A 156 -13.57 -5.91 7.89
N THR A 157 -13.14 -6.29 9.11
CA THR A 157 -11.93 -5.76 9.73
C THR A 157 -10.69 -6.06 8.88
N ILE A 158 -10.56 -7.29 8.37
CA ILE A 158 -9.44 -7.66 7.50
C ILE A 158 -9.46 -6.86 6.20
N ALA A 159 -10.63 -6.68 5.57
CA ALA A 159 -10.76 -5.87 4.34
C ALA A 159 -10.39 -4.40 4.57
N ALA A 160 -10.76 -3.84 5.73
CA ALA A 160 -10.35 -2.49 6.12
C ALA A 160 -8.83 -2.38 6.29
N TYR A 161 -8.20 -3.35 6.95
CA TYR A 161 -6.74 -3.39 7.07
C TYR A 161 -6.03 -3.55 5.73
N GLN A 162 -6.56 -4.36 4.81
CA GLN A 162 -6.03 -4.49 3.45
C GLN A 162 -6.06 -3.15 2.72
N THR A 163 -7.21 -2.48 2.72
CA THR A 163 -7.37 -1.14 2.12
C THR A 163 -6.39 -0.12 2.70
N LEU A 164 -6.21 -0.13 4.03
CA LEU A 164 -5.28 0.78 4.72
C LEU A 164 -3.82 0.48 4.36
N TYR A 165 -3.46 -0.80 4.28
CA TYR A 165 -2.12 -1.23 3.89
C TYR A 165 -1.80 -0.82 2.44
N GLU A 166 -2.71 -1.10 1.50
CA GLU A 166 -2.58 -0.69 0.10
C GLU A 166 -2.41 0.83 -0.03
N SER A 167 -3.21 1.59 0.71
CA SER A 167 -3.13 3.06 0.74
C SER A 167 -1.78 3.54 1.29
N SER A 168 -1.26 2.87 2.32
CA SER A 168 0.02 3.21 2.95
C SER A 168 1.21 2.90 2.04
N VAL A 169 1.18 1.77 1.34
CA VAL A 169 2.19 1.40 0.32
C VAL A 169 2.16 2.42 -0.83
N ALA A 170 0.98 2.77 -1.35
CA ALA A 170 0.84 3.76 -2.41
C ALA A 170 1.35 5.15 -1.98
N PHE A 171 1.08 5.56 -0.73
CA PHE A 171 1.63 6.79 -0.18
C PHE A 171 3.16 6.77 -0.13
N GLY A 172 3.75 5.68 0.36
CA GLY A 172 5.20 5.50 0.43
C GLY A 172 5.86 5.59 -0.95
N MET A 173 5.30 4.89 -1.95
CA MET A 173 5.77 4.94 -3.33
C MET A 173 5.71 6.36 -3.91
N ARG A 174 4.60 7.08 -3.68
CA ARG A 174 4.45 8.46 -4.15
C ARG A 174 5.48 9.39 -3.53
N LYS A 175 5.77 9.23 -2.24
CA LYS A 175 6.78 10.04 -1.55
C LYS A 175 8.20 9.73 -2.00
N ALA A 176 8.52 8.46 -2.26
CA ALA A 176 9.80 8.07 -2.84
C ALA A 176 9.98 8.69 -4.24
N LEU A 177 8.97 8.62 -5.10
CA LEU A 177 9.01 9.24 -6.42
C LEU A 177 9.13 10.78 -6.33
N GLN A 178 8.39 11.41 -5.41
CA GLN A 178 8.47 12.86 -5.19
C GLN A 178 9.87 13.30 -4.75
N ALA A 179 10.60 12.48 -3.99
CA ALA A 179 11.94 12.78 -3.53
C ALA A 179 13.00 12.69 -4.65
N GLU A 180 12.79 11.82 -5.65
CA GLU A 180 13.68 11.70 -6.80
C GLU A 180 13.37 12.73 -7.91
N LEU A 181 12.18 13.36 -7.88
CA LEU A 181 11.78 14.31 -8.90
C LEU A 181 12.64 15.58 -8.86
N GLY A 182 13.26 15.93 -10.00
CA GLY A 182 14.13 17.10 -10.14
C GLY A 182 15.54 16.92 -9.57
N LYS A 183 15.86 15.75 -9.00
CA LYS A 183 17.22 15.46 -8.52
C LYS A 183 18.23 15.40 -9.67
N ALA A 184 17.89 14.74 -10.78
CA ALA A 184 18.76 14.66 -11.95
C ALA A 184 19.08 16.05 -12.52
N ASP A 185 18.07 16.91 -12.69
CA ASP A 185 18.25 18.29 -13.19
C ASP A 185 19.15 19.11 -12.25
N MET A 186 19.01 18.93 -10.93
CA MET A 186 19.87 19.58 -9.95
C MET A 186 21.31 19.06 -9.98
N GLU A 187 21.50 17.74 -10.14
CA GLU A 187 22.82 17.12 -10.28
C GLU A 187 23.53 17.60 -11.55
N GLU A 188 22.82 17.70 -12.68
CA GLU A 188 23.32 18.30 -13.92
C GLU A 188 23.72 19.76 -13.70
N ARG A 189 22.86 20.56 -13.05
CA ARG A 189 23.16 21.97 -12.79
C ARG A 189 24.37 22.15 -11.87
N ILE A 190 24.56 21.28 -10.88
CA ILE A 190 25.74 21.27 -10.01
C ILE A 190 27.00 21.00 -10.85
N SER A 191 26.98 19.97 -11.70
CA SER A 191 28.11 19.62 -12.58
C SER A 191 28.52 20.78 -13.50
N ASP A 192 27.54 21.45 -14.11
CA ASP A 192 27.79 22.61 -14.97
C ASP A 192 28.45 23.75 -14.18
N LEU A 193 27.90 24.08 -13.01
CA LEU A 193 28.42 25.15 -12.15
C LEU A 193 29.83 24.84 -11.62
N GLU A 194 30.13 23.58 -11.30
CA GLU A 194 31.46 23.16 -10.89
C GLU A 194 32.47 23.33 -12.03
N THR A 195 32.08 22.97 -13.25
CA THR A 195 32.91 23.14 -14.45
C THR A 195 33.17 24.62 -14.74
N GLU A 196 32.13 25.45 -14.69
CA GLU A 196 32.24 26.91 -14.89
C GLU A 196 33.13 27.55 -13.82
N LYS A 197 32.94 27.19 -12.55
CA LYS A 197 33.77 27.66 -11.43
C LYS A 197 35.24 27.31 -11.63
N GLN A 198 35.53 26.10 -12.12
CA GLN A 198 36.91 25.69 -12.37
C GLN A 198 37.53 26.49 -13.53
N ALA A 199 36.80 26.65 -14.63
CA ALA A 199 37.25 27.46 -15.77
C ALA A 199 37.52 28.92 -15.37
N LEU A 200 36.64 29.53 -14.57
CA LEU A 200 36.82 30.90 -14.07
C LEU A 200 38.02 31.04 -13.12
N LYS A 201 38.29 30.03 -12.28
CA LYS A 201 39.49 30.00 -11.44
C LYS A 201 40.77 29.95 -12.27
N ASP A 202 40.78 29.15 -13.33
CA ASP A 202 41.94 29.02 -14.20
C ASP A 202 42.20 30.34 -14.95
N GLN A 203 41.15 30.98 -15.45
CA GLN A 203 41.24 32.33 -16.04
C GLN A 203 41.74 33.37 -15.04
N LEU A 204 41.23 33.36 -13.81
CA LEU A 204 41.69 34.28 -12.75
C LEU A 204 43.19 34.09 -12.48
N ASN A 205 43.65 32.85 -12.36
CA ASN A 205 45.05 32.54 -12.12
C ASN A 205 45.94 32.97 -13.29
N GLU A 206 45.49 32.76 -14.53
CA GLU A 206 46.19 33.21 -15.72
C GLU A 206 46.32 34.75 -15.76
N GLN A 207 45.24 35.47 -15.48
CA GLN A 207 45.26 36.95 -15.45
C GLN A 207 46.15 37.48 -14.31
N LYS A 208 46.11 36.86 -13.11
CA LYS A 208 47.01 37.21 -12.01
C LYS A 208 48.47 37.02 -12.42
N ALA A 209 48.83 35.88 -13.00
CA ALA A 209 50.19 35.63 -13.48
C ALA A 209 50.64 36.66 -14.54
N LYS A 210 49.74 37.08 -15.43
CA LYS A 210 50.01 38.16 -16.40
C LYS A 210 50.26 39.50 -15.71
N CYS A 211 49.43 39.88 -14.74
CA CYS A 211 49.60 41.11 -13.96
C CYS A 211 50.95 41.11 -13.21
N ASP A 212 51.26 40.03 -12.50
CA ASP A 212 52.52 39.89 -11.74
C ASP A 212 53.75 40.00 -12.66
N ALA A 213 53.69 39.38 -13.85
CA ALA A 213 54.75 39.45 -14.84
C ALA A 213 54.94 40.88 -15.39
N ILE A 214 53.84 41.60 -15.67
CA ILE A 214 53.88 42.99 -16.11
C ILE A 214 54.44 43.89 -15.01
N GLU A 215 53.96 43.75 -13.78
CA GLU A 215 54.43 44.54 -12.63
C GLU A 215 55.94 44.36 -12.41
N LYS A 216 56.42 43.11 -12.44
CA LYS A 216 57.85 42.82 -12.33
C LYS A 216 58.66 43.48 -13.46
N ARG A 217 58.20 43.36 -14.71
CA ARG A 217 58.87 43.94 -15.89
C ARG A 217 58.93 45.46 -15.83
N GLU A 218 57.83 46.11 -15.45
CA GLU A 218 57.75 47.56 -15.32
C GLU A 218 58.62 48.08 -14.17
N ASN A 219 58.67 47.35 -13.05
CA ASN A 219 59.53 47.69 -11.92
C ASN A 219 61.02 47.54 -12.27
N GLU A 220 61.40 46.47 -12.98
CA GLU A 220 62.76 46.29 -13.52
C GLU A 220 63.14 47.41 -14.51
N ARG A 221 62.22 47.80 -15.41
CA ARG A 221 62.45 48.91 -16.34
C ARG A 221 62.66 50.22 -15.61
N ARG A 222 61.80 50.53 -14.62
CA ARG A 222 61.91 51.74 -13.80
C ARG A 222 63.24 51.78 -13.06
N GLN A 223 63.65 50.69 -12.40
CA GLN A 223 64.94 50.62 -11.69
C GLN A 223 66.13 50.84 -12.63
N LEU A 224 66.07 50.31 -13.86
CA LEU A 224 67.13 50.48 -14.85
C LEU A 224 67.19 51.92 -15.40
N GLU A 225 66.04 52.56 -15.63
CA GLU A 225 65.96 53.97 -16.01
C GLU A 225 66.45 54.89 -14.89
N GLU A 226 66.04 54.65 -13.64
CA GLU A 226 66.51 55.40 -12.47
C GLU A 226 68.03 55.27 -12.29
N LYS A 227 68.59 54.07 -12.48
CA LYS A 227 70.03 53.84 -12.42
C LYS A 227 70.77 54.59 -13.53
N LYS A 228 70.31 54.51 -14.78
CA LYS A 228 70.89 55.27 -15.91
C LYS A 228 70.86 56.77 -15.65
N HIS A 229 69.72 57.29 -15.20
CA HIS A 229 69.57 58.71 -14.89
C HIS A 229 70.51 59.14 -13.75
N ALA A 230 70.65 58.34 -12.70
CA ALA A 230 71.60 58.60 -11.61
C ALA A 230 73.06 58.63 -12.11
N GLU A 231 73.44 57.70 -12.99
CA GLU A 231 74.77 57.66 -13.62
C GLU A 231 75.03 58.89 -14.51
N GLU A 232 74.05 59.30 -15.32
CA GLU A 232 74.11 60.52 -16.14
C GLU A 232 74.27 61.79 -15.29
N VAL A 233 73.46 61.94 -14.25
CA VAL A 233 73.55 63.06 -13.30
C VAL A 233 74.92 63.08 -12.62
N GLN A 234 75.46 61.91 -12.26
CA GLN A 234 76.78 61.82 -11.63
C GLN A 234 77.91 62.18 -12.61
N ALA A 235 77.81 61.76 -13.88
CA ALA A 235 78.74 62.13 -14.93
C ALA A 235 78.71 63.64 -15.22
N LEU A 236 77.51 64.23 -15.32
CA LEU A 236 77.32 65.67 -15.47
C LEU A 236 77.91 66.45 -14.28
N LYS A 237 77.69 66.00 -13.04
CA LYS A 237 78.29 66.61 -11.85
C LYS A 237 79.82 66.59 -11.89
N LYS A 238 80.43 65.46 -12.29
CA LYS A 238 81.89 65.34 -12.45
C LYS A 238 82.42 66.30 -13.52
N SER A 239 81.75 66.35 -14.68
CA SER A 239 82.11 67.27 -15.76
C SER A 239 81.99 68.73 -15.33
N TYR A 240 80.89 69.10 -14.66
CA TYR A 240 80.71 70.43 -14.09
C TYR A 240 81.82 70.79 -13.10
N GLN A 241 82.21 69.87 -12.21
CA GLN A 241 83.33 70.08 -11.28
C GLN A 241 84.65 70.28 -12.02
N GLN A 242 84.96 69.45 -13.01
CA GLN A 242 86.19 69.61 -13.82
C GLN A 242 86.23 70.96 -14.53
N LEU A 243 85.12 71.35 -15.17
CA LEU A 243 85.01 72.64 -15.88
C LEU A 243 85.14 73.82 -14.90
N LYS A 244 84.54 73.71 -13.71
CA LYS A 244 84.66 74.70 -12.64
C LYS A 244 86.12 74.83 -12.17
N THR A 245 86.83 73.73 -11.92
CA THR A 245 88.25 73.75 -11.54
C THR A 245 89.13 74.34 -12.65
N GLN A 246 88.85 74.04 -13.92
CA GLN A 246 89.56 74.65 -15.06
C GLN A 246 89.34 76.16 -15.12
N LEU A 247 88.09 76.63 -14.95
CA LEU A 247 87.78 78.06 -14.89
C LEU A 247 88.47 78.75 -13.70
N GLU A 248 88.43 78.14 -12.51
CA GLU A 248 89.14 78.64 -11.34
C GLU A 248 90.66 78.71 -11.58
N GLY A 249 91.25 77.74 -12.29
CA GLY A 249 92.65 77.75 -12.68
C GLY A 249 93.02 78.82 -13.72
N ILE A 250 92.10 79.21 -14.60
CA ILE A 250 92.28 80.31 -15.57
C ILE A 250 92.12 81.67 -14.90
N ILE A 251 91.26 81.78 -13.89
CA ILE A 251 90.95 83.01 -13.15
C ILE A 251 91.94 83.24 -11.99
N ALA A 252 92.58 82.18 -11.47
CA ALA A 252 93.59 82.30 -10.43
C ALA A 252 94.83 83.07 -10.94
N PRO A 253 95.30 84.10 -10.21
CA PRO A 253 96.43 84.91 -10.66
C PRO A 253 97.71 84.08 -10.69
N LYS A 254 98.44 84.13 -11.81
CA LYS A 254 99.81 83.59 -11.89
C LYS A 254 100.68 84.30 -10.84
N LYS A 255 101.22 83.54 -9.88
CA LYS A 255 102.36 83.97 -9.07
C LYS A 255 103.61 84.06 -9.94
#